data_AF-A0A8H4BEA9-F1
#
_entry.id   AF-A0A8H4BEA9-F1
#
_cell.length_a   1.000
_cell.length_b   1.000
_cell.length_c   1.000
_cell.angle_alpha   90.00
_cell.angle_beta   90.00
_cell.angle_gamma   90.00
#
_symmetry.space_group_name_H-M   'P 1'
#
loop_
_entity.id
_entity.type
_entity.pdbx_description
1 polymer ?
#
loop_
_entity_poly.entity_id
_entity_poly.type
_entity_poly.pdbx_seq_one_letter_code
_entity_poly.pdbx_strand_id
1 'polypeptide(L)'
;MGTTTAIADSYPMSIPAYVATVMAPSFIFMALSLPVKRRNIIQDALLAVLWFAGLAIPMYYAGQFPYLCSMSTSVWAWATSMKMGVWVFSMPMEERRQRPFILTLSDWRKRNVNAPKTLDLQPCATSDYVDIKFGSLLWALLKHEILFDVIDFTFNYADAQRPIRVFSAFLSKIFSVLGQAEKAASLAPAEPLTYGCIAISVLMSMLFCVYIQTQLQVTYDIFMIAYALIYKCLPTLERWQLGKDSQKLNTKNIVKTKAILRRVRGIRAVKGYIESTLSMQVLFDSPWTAHSLRDFWGRRWHTFYNDCFYRLGYKPIRAAVQLFFNCKPPRWLPALSVFVMSGIMHEYFLYAATGSSLYFGSPLPACGLQFMFFVIQVCGISIGDKFFSRGWLGQLYTVLCMAVTCHLFVVPYVLTGYLYMERFSFYRIAVNYLQGNPDLLVGIFE
;
A
#
# COMPACT_ATOMS: atom_id res chain seq x y z
N MET A 1 -9.80 18.29 -35.46
CA MET A 1 -10.79 17.58 -36.29
C MET A 1 -10.05 16.66 -37.24
N GLY A 2 -10.30 15.35 -37.16
CA GLY A 2 -9.63 14.34 -37.97
C GLY A 2 -9.58 12.99 -37.26
N THR A 3 -10.72 12.29 -37.25
CA THR A 3 -10.88 10.83 -37.06
C THR A 3 -10.39 10.20 -35.76
N THR A 4 -11.07 10.48 -34.65
CA THR A 4 -11.30 9.49 -33.57
C THR A 4 -12.38 8.50 -34.04
N THR A 5 -12.01 7.62 -34.96
CA THR A 5 -12.81 6.41 -35.23
C THR A 5 -12.60 5.45 -34.09
N ALA A 6 -13.68 5.20 -33.36
CA ALA A 6 -13.82 4.24 -32.30
C ALA A 6 -13.14 2.89 -32.63
N ILE A 7 -12.02 2.60 -31.98
CA ILE A 7 -11.75 1.25 -31.53
C ILE A 7 -12.42 1.20 -30.16
N ALA A 8 -13.64 0.67 -30.10
CA ALA A 8 -14.13 0.17 -28.84
C ALA A 8 -13.19 -0.96 -28.44
N ASP A 9 -12.20 -0.67 -27.60
CA ASP A 9 -11.26 -1.65 -27.07
C ASP A 9 -12.09 -2.76 -26.42
N SER A 10 -12.21 -3.90 -27.10
CA SER A 10 -12.89 -5.05 -26.56
C SER A 10 -11.97 -5.68 -25.54
N TYR A 11 -12.02 -5.15 -24.32
CA TYR A 11 -11.43 -5.78 -23.15
C TYR A 11 -11.80 -7.27 -23.13
N PRO A 12 -10.91 -8.16 -22.68
CA PRO A 12 -11.16 -9.61 -22.68
C PRO A 12 -12.40 -10.00 -21.85
N MET A 13 -12.81 -9.13 -20.94
CA MET A 13 -14.07 -9.17 -20.21
C MET A 13 -14.44 -7.75 -19.75
N SER A 14 -15.65 -7.55 -19.23
CA SER A 14 -16.02 -6.25 -18.66
C SER A 14 -15.18 -5.90 -17.43
N ILE A 15 -14.94 -4.60 -17.19
CA ILE A 15 -14.16 -4.11 -16.03
C ILE A 15 -14.70 -4.66 -14.71
N PRO A 16 -16.03 -4.67 -14.43
CA PRO A 16 -16.55 -5.25 -13.20
C PRO A 16 -16.28 -6.76 -13.08
N ALA A 17 -16.33 -7.50 -14.20
CA ALA A 17 -16.05 -8.93 -14.20
C ALA A 17 -14.56 -9.21 -13.93
N TYR A 18 -13.66 -8.38 -14.45
CA TYR A 18 -12.23 -8.45 -14.12
C TYR A 18 -11.97 -8.16 -12.65
N VAL A 19 -12.52 -7.06 -12.11
CA VAL A 19 -12.40 -6.72 -10.69
C VAL A 19 -12.90 -7.86 -9.80
N ALA A 20 -14.07 -8.43 -10.12
CA ALA A 20 -14.61 -9.58 -9.40
C ALA A 20 -13.67 -10.79 -9.48
N THR A 21 -13.05 -11.04 -10.64
CA THR A 21 -12.09 -12.14 -10.84
C THR A 21 -10.83 -11.95 -9.99
N VAL A 22 -10.26 -10.75 -9.94
CA VAL A 22 -9.11 -10.44 -9.08
C VAL A 22 -9.45 -10.57 -7.59
N MET A 23 -10.64 -10.14 -7.18
CA MET A 23 -11.05 -10.21 -5.78
C MET A 23 -11.46 -11.62 -5.33
N ALA A 24 -11.92 -12.47 -6.25
CA ALA A 24 -12.48 -13.79 -5.93
C ALA A 24 -11.55 -14.67 -5.07
N PRO A 25 -10.23 -14.81 -5.34
CA PRO A 25 -9.35 -15.61 -4.50
C PRO A 25 -9.35 -15.16 -3.04
N SER A 26 -9.35 -13.84 -2.79
CA SER A 26 -9.33 -13.27 -1.44
C SER A 26 -10.65 -13.53 -0.68
N PHE A 27 -11.79 -13.43 -1.36
CA PHE A 27 -13.11 -13.71 -0.77
C PHE A 27 -13.33 -15.20 -0.53
N ILE A 28 -12.94 -16.06 -1.48
CA ILE A 28 -13.01 -17.52 -1.31
C ILE A 28 -12.08 -17.94 -0.17
N PHE A 29 -10.87 -17.40 -0.10
CA PHE A 29 -9.94 -17.65 1.00
C PHE A 29 -10.56 -17.28 2.34
N MET A 30 -11.21 -16.12 2.42
CA MET A 30 -11.92 -15.67 3.63
C MET A 30 -13.03 -16.65 4.06
N ALA A 31 -13.80 -17.19 3.10
CA ALA A 31 -14.83 -18.17 3.39
C ALA A 31 -14.26 -19.52 3.85
N LEU A 32 -13.12 -19.95 3.32
CA LEU A 32 -12.49 -21.24 3.62
C LEU A 32 -11.55 -21.22 4.84
N SER A 33 -11.13 -20.05 5.31
CA SER A 33 -10.17 -19.88 6.42
C SER A 33 -10.84 -19.75 7.79
N LEU A 34 -11.93 -20.51 8.00
CA LEU A 34 -12.63 -20.56 9.28
C LEU A 34 -11.74 -21.21 10.36
N PRO A 35 -11.92 -20.85 11.65
CA PRO A 35 -11.12 -21.41 12.74
C PRO A 35 -11.32 -22.93 12.83
N VAL A 36 -10.27 -23.71 12.55
CA VAL A 36 -10.33 -25.18 12.59
C VAL A 36 -9.68 -25.70 13.87
N LYS A 37 -10.30 -26.70 14.50
CA LYS A 37 -9.77 -27.33 15.71
C LYS A 37 -8.44 -28.03 15.46
N ARG A 38 -8.23 -28.61 14.28
CA ARG A 38 -6.99 -29.32 13.88
C ARG A 38 -6.52 -28.82 12.53
N ARG A 39 -5.20 -28.87 12.31
CA ARG A 39 -4.61 -28.57 11.01
C ARG A 39 -5.11 -29.57 9.97
N ASN A 40 -5.63 -29.08 8.86
CA ASN A 40 -6.03 -29.90 7.73
C ASN A 40 -5.12 -29.55 6.54
N ILE A 41 -4.33 -30.52 6.07
CA ILE A 41 -3.37 -30.32 4.98
C ILE A 41 -4.09 -29.97 3.67
N ILE A 42 -5.25 -30.59 3.40
CA ILE A 42 -6.03 -30.31 2.19
C ILE A 42 -6.50 -28.86 2.21
N GLN A 43 -6.98 -28.38 3.36
CA GLN A 43 -7.38 -26.99 3.51
C GLN A 43 -6.19 -26.03 3.35
N ASP A 44 -5.04 -26.31 3.98
CA ASP A 44 -3.83 -25.50 3.82
C ASP A 44 -3.37 -25.45 2.35
N ALA A 45 -3.44 -26.57 1.62
CA ALA A 45 -3.12 -26.64 0.20
C ALA A 45 -4.09 -25.83 -0.66
N LEU A 46 -5.40 -25.94 -0.42
CA LEU A 46 -6.41 -25.13 -1.10
C LEU A 46 -6.20 -23.62 -0.84
N LEU A 47 -5.92 -23.24 0.40
CA LEU A 47 -5.61 -21.86 0.77
C LEU A 47 -4.33 -21.36 0.09
N ALA A 48 -3.30 -22.21 -0.06
CA ALA A 48 -2.08 -21.87 -0.78
C ALA A 48 -2.32 -21.68 -2.29
N VAL A 49 -3.18 -22.50 -2.90
CA VAL A 49 -3.60 -22.33 -4.31
C VAL A 49 -4.33 -21.00 -4.50
N LEU A 50 -5.24 -20.64 -3.59
CA LEU A 50 -5.93 -19.35 -3.65
C LEU A 50 -4.96 -18.17 -3.47
N TRP A 51 -3.97 -18.30 -2.58
CA TRP A 51 -2.91 -17.31 -2.41
C TRP A 51 -2.12 -17.11 -3.71
N PHE A 52 -1.71 -18.19 -4.36
CA PHE A 52 -1.00 -18.12 -5.63
C PHE A 52 -1.88 -17.51 -6.74
N ALA A 53 -3.13 -17.95 -6.84
CA ALA A 53 -4.09 -17.41 -7.80
C ALA A 53 -4.31 -15.90 -7.62
N GLY A 54 -4.40 -15.42 -6.38
CA GLY A 54 -4.53 -14.00 -6.06
C GLY A 54 -3.41 -13.14 -6.63
N LEU A 55 -2.17 -13.64 -6.63
CA LEU A 55 -1.02 -12.97 -7.24
C LEU A 55 -0.96 -13.16 -8.77
N ALA A 56 -1.39 -14.32 -9.27
CA ALA A 56 -1.26 -14.65 -10.69
C ALA A 56 -2.25 -13.89 -11.59
N ILE A 57 -3.48 -13.63 -11.14
CA ILE A 57 -4.53 -13.05 -11.98
C ILE A 57 -4.15 -11.66 -12.54
N PRO A 58 -3.69 -10.68 -11.73
CA PRO A 58 -3.29 -9.38 -12.28
C PRO A 58 -2.09 -9.46 -13.24
N MET A 59 -1.18 -10.43 -13.04
CA MET A 59 -0.06 -10.64 -13.97
C MET A 59 -0.54 -11.25 -15.30
N TYR A 60 -1.55 -12.12 -15.27
CA TYR A 60 -2.12 -12.72 -16.47
C TYR A 60 -2.81 -11.67 -17.35
N TYR A 61 -3.53 -10.73 -16.74
CA TYR A 61 -4.21 -9.63 -17.42
C TYR A 61 -3.37 -8.35 -17.53
N ALA A 62 -2.04 -8.45 -17.35
CA ALA A 62 -1.14 -7.32 -17.28
C ALA A 62 -1.26 -6.42 -18.53
N GLY A 63 -1.53 -5.13 -18.32
CA GLY A 63 -1.67 -4.14 -19.39
C GLY A 63 -2.91 -4.30 -20.29
N GLN A 64 -3.85 -5.19 -19.97
CA GLN A 64 -5.05 -5.44 -20.79
C GLN A 64 -6.25 -4.56 -20.39
N PHE A 65 -6.17 -3.83 -19.28
CA PHE A 65 -7.23 -2.96 -18.74
C PHE A 65 -6.69 -1.55 -18.50
N PRO A 66 -7.55 -0.53 -18.30
CA PRO A 66 -7.11 0.82 -17.98
C PRO A 66 -6.10 0.85 -16.84
N TYR A 67 -5.09 1.70 -16.95
CA TYR A 67 -3.97 1.75 -16.01
C TYR A 67 -4.44 1.88 -14.55
N LEU A 68 -5.42 2.75 -14.28
CA LEU A 68 -6.02 2.92 -12.94
C LEU A 68 -6.58 1.61 -12.40
N CYS A 69 -7.34 0.87 -13.23
CA CYS A 69 -7.95 -0.40 -12.86
C CYS A 69 -6.88 -1.45 -12.58
N SER A 70 -5.92 -1.62 -13.49
CA SER A 70 -4.83 -2.60 -13.38
C SER A 70 -3.93 -2.31 -12.17
N MET A 71 -3.54 -1.05 -11.95
CA MET A 71 -2.77 -0.63 -10.79
C MET A 71 -3.53 -0.88 -9.49
N SER A 72 -4.79 -0.43 -9.38
CA SER A 72 -5.59 -0.58 -8.17
C SER A 72 -5.85 -2.05 -7.82
N THR A 73 -6.18 -2.87 -8.82
CA THR A 73 -6.40 -4.31 -8.63
C THR A 73 -5.11 -5.05 -8.26
N SER A 74 -3.95 -4.65 -8.81
CA SER A 74 -2.66 -5.20 -8.42
C SER A 74 -2.30 -4.86 -6.96
N VAL A 75 -2.52 -3.61 -6.53
CA VAL A 75 -2.29 -3.18 -5.13
C VAL A 75 -3.21 -3.96 -4.18
N TRP A 76 -4.49 -4.11 -4.52
CA TRP A 76 -5.43 -4.94 -3.74
C TRP A 76 -4.97 -6.40 -3.65
N ALA A 77 -4.63 -6.99 -4.80
CA ALA A 77 -4.20 -8.38 -4.89
C ALA A 77 -2.94 -8.63 -4.06
N TRP A 78 -1.96 -7.73 -4.10
CA TRP A 78 -0.75 -7.84 -3.29
C TRP A 78 -1.06 -7.68 -1.80
N ALA A 79 -1.82 -6.65 -1.42
CA ALA A 79 -2.17 -6.39 -0.02
C ALA A 79 -2.88 -7.59 0.63
N THR A 80 -3.88 -8.15 -0.07
CA THR A 80 -4.60 -9.34 0.38
C THR A 80 -3.72 -10.59 0.35
N SER A 81 -2.88 -10.76 -0.66
CA SER A 81 -1.97 -11.91 -0.78
C SER A 81 -0.88 -11.91 0.29
N MET A 82 -0.38 -10.74 0.72
CA MET A 82 0.54 -10.66 1.87
C MET A 82 -0.13 -11.18 3.14
N LYS A 83 -1.42 -10.85 3.35
CA LYS A 83 -2.18 -11.36 4.50
C LYS A 83 -2.47 -12.85 4.40
N MET A 84 -2.89 -13.32 3.22
CA MET A 84 -3.10 -14.74 2.96
C MET A 84 -1.80 -15.53 3.17
N GLY A 85 -0.67 -15.00 2.70
CA GLY A 85 0.66 -15.58 2.91
C GLY A 85 1.03 -15.64 4.39
N VAL A 86 0.83 -14.55 5.16
CA VAL A 86 1.04 -14.56 6.61
C VAL A 86 0.18 -15.62 7.27
N TRP A 87 -1.10 -15.72 6.88
CA TRP A 87 -2.02 -16.71 7.41
C TRP A 87 -1.52 -18.12 7.14
N VAL A 88 -1.20 -18.47 5.88
CA VAL A 88 -0.82 -19.83 5.45
C VAL A 88 0.57 -20.23 5.97
N PHE A 89 1.56 -19.35 5.88
CA PHE A 89 2.97 -19.73 6.08
C PHE A 89 3.55 -19.31 7.43
N SER A 90 3.03 -18.24 8.04
CA SER A 90 3.67 -17.63 9.23
C SER A 90 2.81 -17.65 10.50
N MET A 91 1.49 -17.79 10.37
CA MET A 91 0.56 -17.74 11.51
C MET A 91 0.44 -19.11 12.20
N PRO A 92 0.76 -19.20 13.50
CA PRO A 92 0.66 -20.45 14.24
C PRO A 92 -0.81 -20.88 14.43
N MET A 93 -1.03 -22.18 14.65
CA MET A 93 -2.37 -22.75 14.76
C MET A 93 -3.15 -22.17 15.96
N GLU A 94 -2.46 -21.84 17.03
CA GLU A 94 -3.02 -21.17 18.21
C GLU A 94 -3.63 -19.81 17.85
N GLU A 95 -2.95 -19.03 16.98
CA GLU A 95 -3.44 -17.73 16.53
C GLU A 95 -4.61 -17.88 15.54
N ARG A 96 -4.58 -18.88 14.64
CA ARG A 96 -5.69 -19.19 13.71
C ARG A 96 -6.96 -19.67 14.42
N ARG A 97 -6.84 -20.31 15.59
CA ARG A 97 -7.98 -20.77 16.41
C ARG A 97 -8.71 -19.62 17.10
N GLN A 98 -8.01 -18.52 17.39
CA GLN A 98 -8.57 -17.40 18.15
C GLN A 98 -9.43 -16.46 17.29
N ARG A 99 -9.16 -16.37 15.98
CA ARG A 99 -9.84 -15.43 15.09
C ARG A 99 -9.87 -15.91 13.63
N PRO A 100 -10.98 -15.69 12.89
CA PRO A 100 -11.03 -15.93 11.45
C PRO A 100 -10.16 -14.94 10.68
N PHE A 101 -9.75 -15.31 9.46
CA PHE A 101 -8.93 -14.49 8.58
C PHE A 101 -9.49 -13.09 8.31
N ILE A 102 -10.81 -12.95 8.20
CA ILE A 102 -11.45 -11.66 7.95
C ILE A 102 -11.07 -10.61 9.01
N LEU A 103 -10.94 -11.02 10.28
CA LEU A 103 -10.52 -10.13 11.37
C LEU A 103 -9.01 -9.86 11.37
N THR A 104 -8.26 -10.41 10.42
CA THR A 104 -6.84 -10.12 10.22
C THR A 104 -6.62 -9.13 9.08
N LEU A 105 -7.64 -8.86 8.24
CA LEU A 105 -7.56 -7.96 7.09
C LEU A 105 -7.49 -6.49 7.46
N SER A 106 -7.91 -6.09 8.65
CA SER A 106 -7.70 -4.73 9.17
C SER A 106 -6.89 -4.74 10.45
N ASP A 107 -6.61 -5.91 11.06
CA ASP A 107 -5.76 -6.01 12.26
C ASP A 107 -4.29 -6.26 11.88
N TRP A 108 -3.61 -5.20 11.42
CA TRP A 108 -2.22 -5.26 10.93
C TRP A 108 -1.18 -4.98 12.03
N ARG A 109 -1.59 -4.55 13.24
CA ARG A 109 -0.65 -4.14 14.31
C ARG A 109 -1.15 -4.58 15.69
N LYS A 110 -0.51 -5.57 16.30
CA LYS A 110 -0.64 -5.77 17.76
C LYS A 110 0.07 -4.61 18.46
N ARG A 111 -0.65 -3.79 19.24
CA ARG A 111 -0.04 -2.95 20.28
C ARG A 111 0.78 -3.89 21.18
N ASN A 112 2.08 -3.67 21.28
CA ASN A 112 2.87 -4.37 22.28
C ASN A 112 3.82 -3.41 22.96
N VAL A 113 3.43 -2.95 24.15
CA VAL A 113 4.37 -2.61 25.22
C VAL A 113 3.85 -3.09 26.58
N ASN A 114 2.54 -3.06 26.88
CA ASN A 114 2.01 -3.43 28.22
C ASN A 114 0.69 -4.24 28.20
N ALA A 115 0.51 -5.20 27.28
CA ALA A 115 -0.66 -6.09 27.39
C ALA A 115 -0.42 -7.11 28.54
N PRO A 116 -1.34 -7.24 29.51
CA PRO A 116 -1.21 -8.21 30.59
C PRO A 116 -1.02 -9.63 30.02
N LYS A 117 -0.17 -10.43 30.66
CA LYS A 117 0.31 -11.76 30.20
C LYS A 117 -0.78 -12.85 30.14
N THR A 118 -2.04 -12.51 30.31
CA THR A 118 -3.18 -13.39 30.13
C THR A 118 -4.11 -12.74 29.12
N LEU A 119 -4.04 -13.21 27.87
CA LEU A 119 -5.11 -13.01 26.89
C LEU A 119 -6.26 -13.96 27.26
N ASP A 120 -6.77 -13.80 28.47
CA ASP A 120 -8.17 -14.10 28.70
C ASP A 120 -8.92 -13.17 27.76
N LEU A 121 -9.66 -13.75 26.82
CA LEU A 121 -10.64 -13.03 26.02
C LEU A 121 -11.41 -12.12 26.96
N GLN A 122 -11.13 -10.81 26.93
CA GLN A 122 -11.89 -9.84 27.71
C GLN A 122 -13.37 -10.08 27.42
N PRO A 123 -14.19 -10.26 28.47
CA PRO A 123 -15.56 -10.73 28.30
C PRO A 123 -16.39 -9.63 27.68
N CYS A 124 -16.65 -9.72 26.37
CA CYS A 124 -17.52 -8.81 25.60
C CYS A 124 -16.98 -7.36 25.56
N ALA A 125 -16.92 -6.75 24.37
CA ALA A 125 -16.71 -5.30 24.31
C ALA A 125 -17.77 -4.62 25.19
N THR A 126 -17.35 -3.69 26.04
CA THR A 126 -18.24 -2.91 26.92
C THR A 126 -19.33 -2.24 26.10
N SER A 127 -20.45 -1.83 26.73
CA SER A 127 -21.50 -1.04 26.06
C SER A 127 -20.99 0.32 25.56
N ASP A 128 -19.88 0.80 26.11
CA ASP A 128 -19.53 2.22 26.05
C ASP A 128 -18.74 2.52 24.77
N TYR A 129 -19.25 3.43 23.96
CA TYR A 129 -18.62 3.82 22.69
C TYR A 129 -17.61 4.95 22.94
N VAL A 130 -16.48 4.88 22.26
CA VAL A 130 -15.45 5.93 22.28
C VAL A 130 -15.90 7.08 21.39
N ASP A 131 -15.70 8.32 21.85
CA ASP A 131 -15.97 9.49 21.03
C ASP A 131 -14.90 9.64 19.93
N ILE A 132 -15.31 9.48 18.67
CA ILE A 132 -14.46 9.69 17.50
C ILE A 132 -14.61 11.14 17.06
N LYS A 133 -13.49 11.87 17.10
CA LYS A 133 -13.36 13.24 16.58
C LYS A 133 -13.46 13.29 15.04
N PHE A 134 -14.65 13.06 14.50
CA PHE A 134 -14.89 12.97 13.06
C PHE A 134 -14.48 14.25 12.30
N GLY A 135 -14.70 15.43 12.89
CA GLY A 135 -14.26 16.70 12.30
C GLY A 135 -12.74 16.77 12.11
N SER A 136 -11.96 16.13 12.99
CA SER A 136 -10.51 16.05 12.85
C SER A 136 -10.08 15.16 11.68
N LEU A 137 -10.81 14.06 11.43
CA LEU A 137 -10.56 13.17 10.29
C LEU A 137 -10.89 13.86 8.96
N LEU A 138 -12.03 14.56 8.91
CA LEU A 138 -12.43 15.32 7.73
C LEU A 138 -11.46 16.46 7.42
N TRP A 139 -11.00 17.17 8.44
CA TRP A 139 -9.98 18.21 8.28
C TRP A 139 -8.64 17.66 7.79
N ALA A 140 -8.22 16.49 8.32
CA ALA A 140 -7.01 15.81 7.86
C ALA A 140 -7.11 15.43 6.38
N LEU A 141 -8.23 14.81 5.97
CA LEU A 141 -8.49 14.48 4.56
C LEU A 141 -8.39 15.72 3.68
N LEU A 142 -9.12 16.79 4.03
CA LEU A 142 -9.14 18.03 3.24
C LEU A 142 -7.74 18.63 3.10
N LYS A 143 -6.96 18.65 4.18
CA LYS A 143 -5.57 19.15 4.14
C LYS A 143 -4.69 18.33 3.20
N HIS A 144 -4.74 17.00 3.30
CA HIS A 144 -3.91 16.13 2.45
C HIS A 144 -4.34 16.19 0.99
N GLU A 145 -5.63 16.33 0.74
CA GLU A 145 -6.18 16.46 -0.60
C GLU A 145 -5.78 17.77 -1.27
N ILE A 146 -5.89 18.91 -0.56
CA ILE A 146 -5.41 20.21 -1.07
C ILE A 146 -3.91 20.15 -1.39
N LEU A 147 -3.12 19.53 -0.50
CA LEU A 147 -1.68 19.35 -0.73
C LEU A 147 -1.42 18.48 -1.97
N PHE A 148 -2.19 17.41 -2.14
CA PHE A 148 -2.09 16.52 -3.29
C PHE A 148 -2.39 17.26 -4.60
N ASP A 149 -3.49 18.00 -4.66
CA ASP A 149 -3.89 18.82 -5.82
C ASP A 149 -2.83 19.88 -6.19
N VAL A 150 -2.22 20.55 -5.21
CA VAL A 150 -1.15 21.54 -5.47
C VAL A 150 0.07 20.89 -6.11
N ILE A 151 0.44 19.69 -5.65
CA ILE A 151 1.58 18.94 -6.22
C ILE A 151 1.22 18.43 -7.61
N ASP A 152 0.00 17.92 -7.81
CA ASP A 152 -0.48 17.45 -9.11
C ASP A 152 -0.49 18.57 -10.15
N PHE A 153 -1.05 19.73 -9.79
CA PHE A 153 -1.01 20.94 -10.61
C PHE A 153 0.43 21.34 -10.99
N THR A 154 1.37 21.21 -10.04
CA THR A 154 2.79 21.46 -10.29
C THR A 154 3.34 20.51 -11.36
N PHE A 155 3.00 19.21 -11.32
CA PHE A 155 3.43 18.25 -12.35
C PHE A 155 2.77 18.47 -13.71
N ASN A 156 1.54 18.98 -13.76
CA ASN A 156 0.86 19.30 -15.01
C ASN A 156 1.46 20.52 -15.72
N TYR A 157 2.01 21.48 -14.97
CA TYR A 157 2.67 22.67 -15.54
C TYR A 157 4.19 22.50 -15.69
N ALA A 158 4.80 21.71 -14.81
CA ALA A 158 6.22 21.38 -14.90
C ALA A 158 6.47 20.30 -15.95
N ASP A 159 7.72 20.26 -16.41
CA ASP A 159 8.20 19.25 -17.34
C ASP A 159 8.42 17.91 -16.61
N ALA A 160 7.31 17.19 -16.38
CA ALA A 160 7.27 15.93 -15.65
C ALA A 160 8.10 14.79 -16.29
N GLN A 161 8.47 14.94 -17.57
CA GLN A 161 9.30 13.99 -18.30
C GLN A 161 10.81 14.23 -18.09
N ARG A 162 11.20 15.36 -17.49
CA ARG A 162 12.62 15.69 -17.24
C ARG A 162 13.40 14.63 -16.44
N PRO A 163 12.85 14.00 -15.38
CA PRO A 163 13.52 12.90 -14.69
C PRO A 163 13.98 11.77 -15.62
N ILE A 164 13.16 11.42 -16.62
CA ILE A 164 13.52 10.38 -17.60
C ILE A 164 14.68 10.84 -18.47
N ARG A 165 14.63 12.06 -19.01
CA ARG A 165 15.68 12.56 -19.92
C ARG A 165 17.03 12.71 -19.22
N VAL A 166 17.05 13.26 -18.00
CA VAL A 166 18.28 13.39 -17.20
C VAL A 166 18.83 12.01 -16.83
N PHE A 167 17.97 11.08 -16.43
CA PHE A 167 18.39 9.71 -16.10
C PHE A 167 18.92 8.95 -17.33
N SER A 168 18.27 9.10 -18.49
CA SER A 168 18.75 8.52 -19.76
C SER A 168 20.12 9.08 -20.15
N ALA A 169 20.30 10.40 -20.05
CA ALA A 169 21.58 11.04 -20.33
C ALA A 169 22.68 10.56 -19.38
N PHE A 170 22.37 10.39 -18.09
CA PHE A 170 23.29 9.81 -17.10
C PHE A 170 23.68 8.37 -17.45
N LEU A 171 22.71 7.52 -17.79
CA LEU A 171 22.97 6.14 -18.20
C LEU A 171 23.77 6.07 -19.51
N SER A 172 23.48 6.93 -20.49
CA SER A 172 24.24 7.03 -21.73
C SER A 172 25.72 7.29 -21.46
N LYS A 173 26.05 8.19 -20.52
CA LYS A 173 27.43 8.44 -20.08
C LYS A 173 28.06 7.21 -19.43
N ILE A 174 27.34 6.51 -18.56
CA ILE A 174 27.84 5.26 -17.94
C ILE A 174 28.15 4.22 -19.02
N PHE A 175 27.23 3.97 -19.94
CA PHE A 175 27.43 2.98 -21.00
C PHE A 175 28.56 3.35 -21.96
N SER A 176 28.73 4.65 -22.26
CA SER A 176 29.86 5.14 -23.04
C SER A 176 31.20 4.86 -22.34
N VAL A 177 31.29 5.09 -21.02
CA VAL A 177 32.49 4.78 -20.23
C VAL A 177 32.76 3.28 -20.15
N LEU A 178 31.70 2.45 -20.13
CA LEU A 178 31.80 0.99 -20.15
C LEU A 178 32.08 0.40 -21.55
N GLY A 179 32.29 1.23 -22.58
CA GLY A 179 32.58 0.79 -23.94
C GLY A 179 31.36 0.30 -24.74
N GLN A 180 30.14 0.49 -24.23
CA GLN A 180 28.89 0.09 -24.90
C GLN A 180 28.31 1.22 -25.75
N ALA A 181 28.99 1.54 -26.86
CA ALA A 181 28.68 2.70 -27.71
C ALA A 181 27.25 2.66 -28.29
N GLU A 182 26.77 1.50 -28.77
CA GLU A 182 25.43 1.35 -29.34
C GLU A 182 24.32 1.64 -28.32
N LYS A 183 24.47 1.09 -27.11
CA LYS A 183 23.52 1.31 -26.01
C LYS A 183 23.59 2.74 -25.46
N ALA A 184 24.78 3.32 -25.44
CA ALA A 184 24.96 4.73 -25.11
C ALA A 184 24.27 5.64 -26.15
N ALA A 185 24.35 5.29 -27.44
CA ALA A 185 23.70 6.00 -28.53
C ALA A 185 22.17 5.88 -28.48
N SER A 186 21.62 4.70 -28.15
CA SER A 186 20.16 4.53 -28.00
C SER A 186 19.58 5.32 -26.83
N LEU A 187 20.40 5.62 -25.82
CA LEU A 187 20.05 6.44 -24.65
C LEU A 187 20.55 7.90 -24.77
N ALA A 188 21.24 8.22 -25.87
CA ALA A 188 21.95 9.49 -26.06
C ALA A 188 20.99 10.67 -25.94
N PRO A 189 21.47 11.81 -25.41
CA PRO A 189 20.61 12.74 -24.71
C PRO A 189 19.61 13.44 -25.63
N ALA A 190 18.40 13.64 -25.08
CA ALA A 190 17.51 14.73 -25.45
C ALA A 190 17.81 16.03 -24.66
N GLU A 191 18.67 15.99 -23.62
CA GLU A 191 18.96 17.14 -22.73
C GLU A 191 20.42 17.14 -22.19
N PRO A 192 21.10 18.29 -22.10
CA PRO A 192 22.45 18.38 -21.57
C PRO A 192 22.50 18.19 -20.03
N LEU A 193 23.49 17.42 -19.55
CA LEU A 193 23.74 17.18 -18.11
C LEU A 193 24.41 18.40 -17.43
N THR A 194 23.70 19.52 -17.36
CA THR A 194 24.13 20.67 -16.57
C THR A 194 23.76 20.48 -15.09
N TYR A 195 24.48 21.13 -14.17
CA TYR A 195 24.16 21.09 -12.74
C TYR A 195 22.71 21.55 -12.46
N GLY A 196 22.22 22.55 -13.20
CA GLY A 196 20.84 23.03 -13.08
C GLY A 196 19.80 21.97 -13.49
N CYS A 197 20.00 21.30 -14.63
CA CYS A 197 19.11 20.22 -15.08
C CYS A 197 19.07 19.06 -14.08
N ILE A 198 20.23 18.66 -13.55
CA ILE A 198 20.33 17.60 -12.53
C ILE A 198 19.60 18.03 -11.27
N ALA A 199 19.83 19.25 -10.76
CA ALA A 199 19.19 19.74 -9.55
C ALA A 199 17.66 19.80 -9.68
N ILE A 200 17.13 20.37 -10.77
CA ILE A 200 15.69 20.42 -11.04
C ILE A 200 15.11 19.01 -11.13
N SER A 201 15.82 18.09 -11.79
CA SER A 201 15.40 16.70 -11.93
C SER A 201 15.32 15.97 -10.59
N VAL A 202 16.33 16.12 -9.72
CA VAL A 202 16.31 15.58 -8.35
C VAL A 202 15.16 16.19 -7.54
N LEU A 203 14.94 17.50 -7.62
CA LEU A 203 13.83 18.17 -6.93
C LEU A 203 12.46 17.64 -7.38
N MET A 204 12.27 17.46 -8.68
CA MET A 204 11.06 16.86 -9.25
C MET A 204 10.86 15.42 -8.77
N SER A 205 11.92 14.61 -8.72
CA SER A 205 11.85 13.24 -8.21
C SER A 205 11.55 13.20 -6.70
N MET A 206 12.12 14.10 -5.91
CA MET A 206 11.80 14.22 -4.48
C MET A 206 10.34 14.67 -4.27
N LEU A 207 9.86 15.62 -5.09
CA LEU A 207 8.47 16.05 -5.09
C LEU A 207 7.52 14.88 -5.46
N PHE A 208 7.91 14.02 -6.40
CA PHE A 208 7.16 12.83 -6.76
C PHE A 208 7.05 11.83 -5.59
N CYS A 209 8.09 11.68 -4.78
CA CYS A 209 8.01 10.85 -3.57
C CYS A 209 6.97 11.42 -2.57
N VAL A 210 6.92 12.74 -2.41
CA VAL A 210 5.91 13.43 -1.58
C VAL A 210 4.51 13.27 -2.19
N TYR A 211 4.40 13.33 -3.52
CA TYR A 211 3.16 13.07 -4.25
C TYR A 211 2.58 11.69 -3.95
N ILE A 212 3.38 10.63 -4.11
CA ILE A 212 2.98 9.25 -3.78
C ILE A 212 2.59 9.11 -2.31
N GLN A 213 3.39 9.69 -1.41
CA GLN A 213 3.08 9.69 0.02
C GLN A 213 1.69 10.29 0.29
N THR A 214 1.41 11.44 -0.33
CA THR A 214 0.18 12.19 -0.09
C THR A 214 -1.02 11.45 -0.69
N GLN A 215 -0.88 10.87 -1.87
CA GLN A 215 -1.90 10.01 -2.48
C GLN A 215 -2.28 8.81 -1.59
N LEU A 216 -1.27 8.13 -1.04
CA LEU A 216 -1.48 7.01 -0.13
C LEU A 216 -2.12 7.47 1.19
N GLN A 217 -1.76 8.67 1.68
CA GLN A 217 -2.34 9.25 2.88
C GLN A 217 -3.81 9.65 2.69
N VAL A 218 -4.17 10.27 1.56
CA VAL A 218 -5.58 10.56 1.19
C VAL A 218 -6.39 9.29 1.17
N THR A 219 -5.87 8.24 0.51
CA THR A 219 -6.53 6.93 0.45
C THR A 219 -6.77 6.36 1.84
N TYR A 220 -5.78 6.46 2.73
CA TYR A 220 -5.89 6.04 4.12
C TYR A 220 -6.96 6.82 4.89
N ASP A 221 -7.00 8.15 4.73
CA ASP A 221 -7.96 9.01 5.41
C ASP A 221 -9.41 8.69 4.96
N ILE A 222 -9.62 8.39 3.68
CA ILE A 222 -10.91 7.91 3.14
C ILE A 222 -11.34 6.63 3.86
N PHE A 223 -10.44 5.64 3.97
CA PHE A 223 -10.75 4.40 4.70
C PHE A 223 -11.07 4.66 6.18
N MET A 224 -10.32 5.53 6.85
CA MET A 224 -10.56 5.89 8.25
C MET A 224 -11.90 6.58 8.46
N ILE A 225 -12.30 7.46 7.54
CA ILE A 225 -13.62 8.08 7.54
C ILE A 225 -14.71 7.04 7.32
N ALA A 226 -14.54 6.11 6.37
CA ALA A 226 -15.49 5.01 6.16
C ALA A 226 -15.66 4.14 7.41
N TYR A 227 -14.56 3.76 8.08
CA TYR A 227 -14.62 3.02 9.35
C TYR A 227 -15.30 3.83 10.46
N ALA A 228 -15.03 5.13 10.55
CA ALA A 228 -15.66 6.01 11.53
C ALA A 228 -17.17 6.16 11.29
N LEU A 229 -17.61 6.22 10.03
CA LEU A 229 -19.03 6.25 9.67
C LEU A 229 -19.72 4.94 10.08
N ILE A 230 -19.13 3.79 9.74
CA ILE A 230 -19.64 2.48 10.16
C ILE A 230 -19.74 2.40 11.68
N TYR A 231 -18.70 2.85 12.40
CA TYR A 231 -18.68 2.86 13.87
C TYR A 231 -19.83 3.69 14.46
N LYS A 232 -20.08 4.88 13.91
CA LYS A 232 -21.18 5.76 14.37
C LYS A 232 -22.57 5.15 14.16
N CYS A 233 -22.73 4.21 13.21
CA CYS A 233 -23.98 3.49 13.00
C CYS A 233 -24.19 2.34 14.00
N LEU A 234 -23.13 1.81 14.63
CA LEU A 234 -23.21 0.65 15.52
C LEU A 234 -24.08 0.87 16.78
N PRO A 235 -24.01 2.00 17.52
CA PRO A 235 -24.88 2.23 18.67
C PRO A 235 -26.37 2.19 18.30
N THR A 236 -26.73 2.81 17.17
CA THR A 236 -28.10 2.82 16.67
C THR A 236 -28.56 1.41 16.30
N LEU A 237 -27.69 0.63 15.65
CA LEU A 237 -27.94 -0.77 15.30
C LEU A 237 -28.09 -1.64 16.56
N GLU A 238 -27.25 -1.44 17.58
CA GLU A 238 -27.32 -2.16 18.86
C GLU A 238 -28.63 -1.85 19.60
N ARG A 239 -29.02 -0.56 19.70
CA ARG A 239 -30.29 -0.13 20.28
C ARG A 239 -31.49 -0.69 19.51
N TRP A 240 -31.42 -0.72 18.19
CA TRP A 240 -32.46 -1.29 17.35
C TRP A 240 -32.64 -2.80 17.58
N GLN A 241 -31.56 -3.56 17.72
CA GLN A 241 -31.61 -5.00 18.02
C GLN A 241 -32.12 -5.30 19.44
N LEU A 242 -31.76 -4.47 20.42
CA LEU A 242 -32.22 -4.62 21.81
C LEU A 242 -33.69 -4.19 22.00
N GLY A 243 -34.21 -3.34 21.11
CA GLY A 243 -35.57 -2.78 21.21
C GLY A 243 -35.68 -1.70 22.30
N LYS A 244 -36.83 -0.99 22.34
CA LYS A 244 -37.08 0.08 23.33
C LYS A 244 -37.12 -0.43 24.79
N ASP A 245 -37.40 -1.72 25.00
CA ASP A 245 -37.54 -2.31 26.33
C ASP A 245 -36.47 -3.40 26.56
N SER A 246 -35.21 -2.99 26.80
CA SER A 246 -34.15 -3.88 27.31
C SER A 246 -34.60 -4.69 28.54
N GLN A 247 -35.52 -4.12 29.34
CA GLN A 247 -36.16 -4.74 30.49
C GLN A 247 -37.23 -5.82 30.16
N LYS A 248 -37.80 -5.86 28.95
CA LYS A 248 -38.83 -6.86 28.54
C LYS A 248 -38.27 -8.09 27.82
N LEU A 249 -36.94 -8.26 27.75
CA LEU A 249 -36.33 -9.50 27.24
C LEU A 249 -36.62 -10.73 28.12
N ASN A 250 -37.40 -10.56 29.19
CA ASN A 250 -37.82 -11.61 30.10
C ASN A 250 -39.05 -12.39 29.59
N THR A 251 -38.84 -13.71 29.52
CA THR A 251 -39.77 -14.80 29.93
C THR A 251 -40.91 -15.32 29.04
N LYS A 252 -40.96 -15.10 27.71
CA LYS A 252 -41.87 -15.93 26.85
C LYS A 252 -41.21 -16.76 25.75
N ASN A 253 -40.00 -16.44 25.28
CA ASN A 253 -39.38 -17.24 24.22
C ASN A 253 -37.84 -17.21 24.27
N ILE A 254 -37.26 -18.21 24.97
CA ILE A 254 -35.81 -18.37 25.18
C ILE A 254 -35.04 -18.36 23.85
N VAL A 255 -35.60 -18.96 22.80
CA VAL A 255 -34.98 -19.05 21.48
C VAL A 255 -34.80 -17.65 20.86
N LYS A 256 -35.82 -16.80 20.94
CA LYS A 256 -35.78 -15.42 20.42
C LYS A 256 -34.78 -14.56 21.18
N THR A 257 -34.77 -14.65 22.52
CA THR A 257 -33.81 -13.95 23.38
C THR A 257 -32.37 -14.38 23.07
N LYS A 258 -32.11 -15.68 22.92
CA LYS A 258 -30.79 -16.21 22.57
C LYS A 258 -30.32 -15.75 21.18
N ALA A 259 -31.23 -15.62 20.21
CA ALA A 259 -30.93 -15.11 18.88
C ALA A 259 -30.55 -13.62 18.90
N ILE A 260 -31.29 -12.79 19.65
CA ILE A 260 -30.98 -11.35 19.83
C ILE A 260 -29.62 -11.16 20.48
N LEU A 261 -29.36 -11.88 21.59
CA LEU A 261 -28.06 -11.82 22.28
C LEU A 261 -26.90 -12.24 21.38
N ARG A 262 -27.10 -13.22 20.50
CA ARG A 262 -26.08 -13.63 19.51
C ARG A 262 -25.79 -12.50 18.52
N ARG A 263 -26.81 -11.80 18.03
CA ARG A 263 -26.65 -10.65 17.11
C ARG A 263 -25.93 -9.48 17.78
N VAL A 264 -26.33 -9.11 19.01
CA VAL A 264 -25.69 -8.05 19.80
C VAL A 264 -24.22 -8.39 20.08
N ARG A 265 -23.91 -9.65 20.40
CA ARG A 265 -22.52 -10.10 20.55
C ARG A 265 -21.72 -9.93 19.26
N GLY A 266 -22.32 -10.20 18.11
CA GLY A 266 -21.72 -9.94 16.80
C GLY A 266 -21.43 -8.44 16.57
N ILE A 267 -22.40 -7.58 16.86
CA ILE A 267 -22.24 -6.11 16.77
C ILE A 267 -21.09 -5.63 17.67
N ARG A 268 -21.02 -6.11 18.91
CA ARG A 268 -19.94 -5.78 19.85
C ARG A 268 -18.57 -6.30 19.41
N ALA A 269 -18.51 -7.44 18.73
CA ALA A 269 -17.28 -7.93 18.14
C ALA A 269 -16.82 -7.02 16.97
N VAL A 270 -17.75 -6.60 16.10
CA VAL A 270 -17.48 -5.63 15.03
C VAL A 270 -17.04 -4.28 15.61
N LYS A 271 -17.68 -3.81 16.69
CA LYS A 271 -17.28 -2.62 17.43
C LYS A 271 -15.82 -2.68 17.86
N GLY A 272 -15.43 -3.70 18.61
CA GLY A 272 -14.04 -3.83 19.10
C GLY A 272 -13.03 -3.93 17.96
N TYR A 273 -13.41 -4.52 16.83
CA TYR A 273 -12.57 -4.56 15.63
C TYR A 273 -12.36 -3.18 15.01
N ILE A 274 -13.43 -2.40 14.87
CA ILE A 274 -13.34 -1.05 14.29
C ILE A 274 -12.59 -0.11 15.24
N GLU A 275 -12.76 -0.22 16.56
CA GLU A 275 -11.96 0.55 17.54
C GLU A 275 -10.47 0.25 17.44
N SER A 276 -10.11 -1.04 17.28
CA SER A 276 -8.72 -1.43 17.03
C SER A 276 -8.19 -0.77 15.75
N THR A 277 -8.99 -0.80 14.67
CA THR A 277 -8.64 -0.20 13.37
C THR A 277 -8.45 1.31 13.45
N LEU A 278 -9.36 2.01 14.14
CA LEU A 278 -9.31 3.46 14.28
C LEU A 278 -8.18 3.95 15.21
N SER A 279 -7.67 3.09 16.09
CA SER A 279 -6.57 3.40 17.01
C SER A 279 -5.20 2.94 16.51
N MET A 280 -5.10 2.49 15.26
CA MET A 280 -3.84 2.11 14.64
C MET A 280 -2.91 3.30 14.48
N GLN A 281 -1.60 3.03 14.44
CA GLN A 281 -0.64 4.09 14.16
C GLN A 281 -0.86 4.61 12.74
N VAL A 282 -0.49 5.87 12.53
CA VAL A 282 -0.57 6.55 11.24
C VAL A 282 0.20 5.79 10.15
N LEU A 283 -0.27 5.94 8.90
CA LEU A 283 0.38 5.32 7.75
C LEU A 283 1.78 5.91 7.53
N PHE A 284 1.87 7.25 7.62
CA PHE A 284 3.10 8.02 7.56
C PHE A 284 3.28 8.86 8.82
N ASP A 285 4.45 8.78 9.47
CA ASP A 285 4.78 9.53 10.69
C ASP A 285 5.93 10.51 10.41
N SER A 286 5.59 11.67 9.85
CA SER A 286 6.51 12.75 9.46
C SER A 286 7.86 12.25 8.90
N PRO A 287 7.89 11.56 7.74
CA PRO A 287 9.09 10.89 7.23
C PRO A 287 10.31 11.79 7.05
N TRP A 288 10.10 13.08 6.77
CA TRP A 288 11.15 14.10 6.62
C TRP A 288 11.96 14.37 7.91
N THR A 289 11.45 13.95 9.07
CA THR A 289 12.13 14.11 10.37
C THR A 289 13.04 12.93 10.73
N ALA A 290 13.18 11.93 9.86
CA ALA A 290 13.97 10.75 10.12
C ALA A 290 15.46 11.09 10.31
N HIS A 291 16.06 10.64 11.43
CA HIS A 291 17.50 10.79 11.69
C HIS A 291 18.34 9.65 11.12
N SER A 292 17.72 8.64 10.52
CA SER A 292 18.40 7.54 9.83
C SER A 292 17.47 6.88 8.80
N LEU A 293 18.04 6.25 7.78
CA LEU A 293 17.29 5.45 6.80
C LEU A 293 16.49 4.32 7.47
N ARG A 294 17.03 3.74 8.55
CA ARG A 294 16.32 2.71 9.32
C ARG A 294 15.07 3.27 9.98
N ASP A 295 15.14 4.46 10.56
CA ASP A 295 13.99 5.12 11.18
C ASP A 295 12.96 5.53 10.13
N PHE A 296 13.42 6.03 8.99
CA PHE A 296 12.58 6.36 7.83
C PHE A 296 11.75 5.14 7.38
N TRP A 297 12.40 4.06 6.96
CA TRP A 297 11.72 2.88 6.41
C TRP A 297 11.00 2.03 7.46
N GLY A 298 11.53 1.97 8.69
CA GLY A 298 11.01 1.06 9.72
C GLY A 298 9.84 1.62 10.53
N ARG A 299 9.74 2.94 10.69
CA ARG A 299 8.76 3.54 11.61
C ARG A 299 7.91 4.65 11.00
N ARG A 300 8.42 5.33 9.97
CA ARG A 300 7.82 6.57 9.48
C ARG A 300 7.20 6.44 8.10
N TRP A 301 7.75 5.61 7.24
CA TRP A 301 7.26 5.40 5.88
C TRP A 301 6.34 4.19 5.78
N HIS A 302 5.13 4.40 5.26
CA HIS A 302 4.22 3.36 4.78
C HIS A 302 4.12 2.12 5.67
N THR A 303 3.82 2.34 6.95
CA THR A 303 3.93 1.32 8.00
C THR A 303 2.89 0.18 7.92
N PHE A 304 1.98 0.22 6.94
CA PHE A 304 0.95 -0.78 6.69
C PHE A 304 1.52 -2.19 6.46
N TYR A 305 2.63 -2.31 5.73
CA TYR A 305 3.22 -3.60 5.38
C TYR A 305 4.19 -4.17 6.42
N ASN A 306 4.49 -3.43 7.50
CA ASN A 306 5.57 -3.78 8.43
C ASN A 306 5.43 -5.17 9.06
N ASP A 307 4.26 -5.55 9.59
CA ASP A 307 4.06 -6.88 10.19
C ASP A 307 4.15 -7.99 9.13
N CYS A 308 3.61 -7.75 7.93
CA CYS A 308 3.66 -8.74 6.86
C CYS A 308 5.09 -8.95 6.38
N PHE A 309 5.85 -7.87 6.17
CA PHE A 309 7.27 -7.93 5.84
C PHE A 309 8.11 -8.58 6.93
N TYR A 310 7.81 -8.31 8.19
CA TYR A 310 8.47 -8.97 9.31
C TYR A 310 8.20 -10.47 9.33
N ARG A 311 6.95 -10.89 9.15
CA ARG A 311 6.54 -12.29 9.23
C ARG A 311 6.89 -13.13 8.00
N LEU A 312 6.94 -12.52 6.82
CA LEU A 312 7.22 -13.22 5.55
C LEU A 312 8.67 -13.09 5.09
N GLY A 313 9.34 -11.96 5.37
CA GLY A 313 10.73 -11.73 4.97
C GLY A 313 11.70 -11.87 6.13
N TYR A 314 11.58 -10.98 7.12
CA TYR A 314 12.59 -10.83 8.17
C TYR A 314 12.74 -12.09 9.05
N LYS A 315 11.64 -12.56 9.65
CA LYS A 315 11.63 -13.65 10.63
C LYS A 315 12.06 -14.99 10.00
N PRO A 316 11.57 -15.40 8.81
CA PRO A 316 12.00 -16.66 8.20
C PRO A 316 13.49 -16.70 7.87
N ILE A 317 14.04 -15.64 7.28
CA ILE A 317 15.49 -15.57 6.97
C ILE A 317 16.32 -15.58 8.23
N ARG A 318 15.89 -14.86 9.27
CA ARG A 318 16.58 -14.90 10.56
C ARG A 318 16.60 -16.32 11.16
N ALA A 319 15.47 -17.01 11.13
CA ALA A 319 15.35 -18.37 11.66
C ALA A 319 16.16 -19.37 10.83
N ALA A 320 16.14 -19.27 9.50
CA ALA A 320 16.90 -20.14 8.61
C ALA A 320 18.41 -20.03 8.88
N VAL A 321 18.96 -18.81 8.98
CA VAL A 321 20.39 -18.64 9.26
C VAL A 321 20.77 -19.21 10.63
N GLN A 322 19.92 -19.00 11.65
CA GLN A 322 20.14 -19.59 12.97
C GLN A 322 20.11 -21.12 12.95
N LEU A 323 19.22 -21.71 12.14
CA LEU A 323 19.10 -23.16 12.00
C LEU A 323 20.27 -23.79 11.24
N PHE A 324 20.68 -23.20 10.12
CA PHE A 324 21.70 -23.79 9.23
C PHE A 324 23.14 -23.48 9.69
N PHE A 325 23.38 -22.32 10.28
CA PHE A 325 24.73 -21.85 10.62
C PHE A 325 24.97 -21.73 12.13
N ASN A 326 23.97 -22.06 12.98
CA ASN A 326 24.04 -21.96 14.44
C ASN A 326 24.53 -20.59 14.97
N CYS A 327 24.34 -19.53 14.19
CA CYS A 327 24.81 -18.19 14.50
C CYS A 327 23.71 -17.15 14.33
N LYS A 328 23.87 -15.99 14.98
CA LYS A 328 22.95 -14.87 14.78
C LYS A 328 23.32 -14.18 13.45
N PRO A 329 22.39 -14.05 12.48
CA PRO A 329 22.69 -13.35 11.24
C PRO A 329 23.06 -11.89 11.51
N PRO A 330 23.92 -11.29 10.69
CA PRO A 330 24.11 -9.85 10.72
C PRO A 330 22.79 -9.15 10.39
N ARG A 331 22.52 -8.01 11.05
CA ARG A 331 21.21 -7.33 10.97
C ARG A 331 20.78 -6.96 9.55
N TRP A 332 21.74 -6.70 8.66
CA TRP A 332 21.47 -6.32 7.27
C TRP A 332 20.87 -7.47 6.45
N LEU A 333 21.14 -8.74 6.79
CA LEU A 333 20.71 -9.88 5.96
C LEU A 333 19.20 -10.14 6.04
N PRO A 334 18.56 -10.24 7.22
CA PRO A 334 17.10 -10.29 7.30
C PRO A 334 16.43 -9.00 6.81
N ALA A 335 17.09 -7.85 6.96
CA ALA A 335 16.59 -6.59 6.40
C ALA A 335 16.61 -6.60 4.87
N LEU A 336 17.66 -7.16 4.25
CA LEU A 336 17.76 -7.31 2.80
C LEU A 336 16.57 -8.09 2.23
N SER A 337 16.15 -9.17 2.89
CA SER A 337 14.97 -9.92 2.47
C SER A 337 13.69 -9.08 2.46
N VAL A 338 13.52 -8.17 3.42
CA VAL A 338 12.38 -7.23 3.45
C VAL A 338 12.45 -6.28 2.25
N PHE A 339 13.61 -5.70 1.97
CA PHE A 339 13.78 -4.77 0.85
C PHE A 339 13.68 -5.47 -0.52
N VAL A 340 14.15 -6.71 -0.64
CA VAL A 340 13.95 -7.56 -1.83
C VAL A 340 12.46 -7.80 -2.07
N MET A 341 11.71 -8.17 -1.03
CA MET A 341 10.26 -8.37 -1.14
C MET A 341 9.52 -7.06 -1.48
N SER A 342 9.97 -5.93 -0.93
CA SER A 342 9.47 -4.59 -1.31
C SER A 342 9.79 -4.25 -2.76
N GLY A 343 11.00 -4.56 -3.24
CA GLY A 343 11.36 -4.40 -4.65
C GLY A 343 10.47 -5.22 -5.57
N ILE A 344 10.26 -6.51 -5.26
CA ILE A 344 9.39 -7.41 -6.03
C ILE A 344 7.95 -6.89 -6.06
N MET A 345 7.43 -6.38 -4.93
CA MET A 345 6.11 -5.76 -4.86
C MET A 345 5.96 -4.62 -5.88
N HIS A 346 6.98 -3.76 -5.96
CA HIS A 346 6.98 -2.61 -6.84
C HIS A 346 7.08 -3.02 -8.32
N GLU A 347 7.96 -3.96 -8.67
CA GLU A 347 8.02 -4.53 -10.03
C GLU A 347 6.69 -5.20 -10.42
N TYR A 348 6.06 -5.91 -9.48
CA TYR A 348 4.73 -6.53 -9.67
C TYR A 348 3.66 -5.49 -10.02
N PHE A 349 3.62 -4.35 -9.31
CA PHE A 349 2.67 -3.27 -9.61
C PHE A 349 2.90 -2.68 -10.99
N LEU A 350 4.14 -2.38 -11.35
CA LEU A 350 4.47 -1.81 -12.66
C LEU A 350 4.12 -2.79 -13.79
N TYR A 351 4.52 -4.06 -13.65
CA TYR A 351 4.24 -5.08 -14.65
C TYR A 351 2.74 -5.30 -14.81
N ALA A 352 2.01 -5.53 -13.72
CA ALA A 352 0.56 -5.76 -13.78
C ALA A 352 -0.19 -4.55 -14.36
N ALA A 353 0.23 -3.33 -14.02
CA ALA A 353 -0.41 -2.11 -14.52
C ALA A 353 -0.18 -1.86 -16.02
N THR A 354 0.99 -2.23 -16.54
CA THR A 354 1.41 -1.83 -17.89
C THR A 354 1.61 -2.93 -18.92
N GLY A 355 1.72 -4.18 -18.48
CA GLY A 355 2.05 -5.29 -19.37
C GLY A 355 3.50 -5.26 -19.83
N SER A 356 3.85 -6.19 -20.71
CA SER A 356 5.22 -6.39 -21.18
C SER A 356 5.76 -5.25 -22.04
N SER A 357 4.88 -4.57 -22.80
CA SER A 357 5.29 -3.57 -23.80
C SER A 357 5.97 -2.34 -23.19
N LEU A 358 5.37 -1.74 -22.16
CA LEU A 358 5.94 -0.57 -21.48
C LEU A 358 6.95 -1.00 -20.40
N TYR A 359 6.72 -2.11 -19.69
CA TYR A 359 7.61 -2.57 -18.63
C TYR A 359 9.01 -2.95 -19.15
N PHE A 360 9.07 -3.65 -20.29
CA PHE A 360 10.31 -3.97 -21.01
C PHE A 360 10.60 -3.01 -22.17
N GLY A 361 9.99 -1.82 -22.15
CA GLY A 361 10.09 -0.84 -23.22
C GLY A 361 11.53 -0.42 -23.53
N SER A 362 11.75 0.00 -24.79
CA SER A 362 13.02 0.54 -25.28
C SER A 362 12.89 2.05 -25.53
N PRO A 363 13.98 2.84 -25.43
CA PRO A 363 15.36 2.45 -25.13
C PRO A 363 15.68 2.27 -23.64
N LEU A 364 14.78 2.71 -22.75
CA LEU A 364 14.95 2.65 -21.30
C LEU A 364 13.83 1.79 -20.67
N PRO A 365 14.14 0.57 -20.19
CA PRO A 365 13.14 -0.28 -19.54
C PRO A 365 12.85 0.19 -18.12
N ALA A 366 11.59 0.07 -17.69
CA ALA A 366 11.19 0.28 -16.31
C ALA A 366 11.64 -0.87 -15.38
N CYS A 367 11.73 -2.08 -15.94
CA CYS A 367 12.09 -3.30 -15.24
C CYS A 367 13.36 -3.20 -14.39
N GLY A 368 13.23 -3.54 -13.11
CA GLY A 368 14.32 -3.73 -12.16
C GLY A 368 14.85 -2.44 -11.54
N LEU A 369 14.45 -1.26 -12.02
CA LEU A 369 14.92 0.01 -11.47
C LEU A 369 14.41 0.24 -10.04
N GLN A 370 13.13 -0.06 -9.76
CA GLN A 370 12.58 0.06 -8.40
C GLN A 370 13.14 -1.02 -7.49
N PHE A 371 13.33 -2.24 -7.99
CA PHE A 371 14.04 -3.29 -7.25
C PHE A 371 15.43 -2.84 -6.80
N MET A 372 16.22 -2.26 -7.72
CA MET A 372 17.55 -1.71 -7.39
C MET A 372 17.47 -0.59 -6.36
N PHE A 373 16.49 0.32 -6.49
CA PHE A 373 16.25 1.37 -5.50
C PHE A 373 16.15 0.80 -4.09
N PHE A 374 15.27 -0.19 -3.86
CA PHE A 374 15.06 -0.77 -2.53
C PHE A 374 16.27 -1.57 -2.03
N VAL A 375 16.94 -2.34 -2.89
CA VAL A 375 18.12 -3.13 -2.48
C VAL A 375 19.28 -2.22 -2.04
N ILE A 376 19.53 -1.11 -2.76
CA ILE A 376 20.57 -0.14 -2.42
C ILE A 376 20.32 0.53 -1.06
N GLN A 377 19.05 0.68 -0.63
CA GLN A 377 18.74 1.24 0.69
C GLN A 377 19.34 0.42 1.84
N VAL A 378 19.53 -0.89 1.68
CA VAL A 378 20.15 -1.75 2.72
C VAL A 378 21.62 -1.41 2.91
N CYS A 379 22.32 -1.13 1.82
CA CYS A 379 23.69 -0.62 1.85
C CYS A 379 23.73 0.74 2.54
N GLY A 380 22.80 1.64 2.19
CA GLY A 380 22.66 2.95 2.83
C GLY A 380 22.39 2.85 4.33
N ILE A 381 21.50 1.94 4.76
CA ILE A 381 21.23 1.68 6.18
C ILE A 381 22.50 1.19 6.88
N SER A 382 23.23 0.24 6.26
CA SER A 382 24.43 -0.34 6.87
C SER A 382 25.55 0.70 7.04
N ILE A 383 25.72 1.60 6.08
CA ILE A 383 26.67 2.73 6.15
C ILE A 383 26.18 3.74 7.20
N GLY A 384 24.91 4.15 7.15
CA GLY A 384 24.31 5.11 8.07
C GLY A 384 24.38 4.65 9.53
N ASP A 385 24.09 3.38 9.80
CA ASP A 385 24.17 2.80 11.14
C ASP A 385 25.59 2.82 11.71
N LYS A 386 26.62 2.74 10.85
CA LYS A 386 28.03 2.74 11.24
C LYS A 386 28.60 4.14 11.42
N PHE A 387 28.27 5.07 10.51
CA PHE A 387 28.91 6.38 10.42
C PHE A 387 28.01 7.57 10.83
N PHE A 388 26.69 7.46 10.69
CA PHE A 388 25.75 8.58 10.80
C PHE A 388 24.54 8.25 11.67
N SER A 389 24.77 7.59 12.81
CA SER A 389 23.69 6.98 13.60
C SER A 389 22.83 7.96 14.41
N ARG A 390 23.23 9.23 14.57
CA ARG A 390 22.54 10.21 15.45
C ARG A 390 22.61 11.65 14.95
N GLY A 391 21.57 12.42 15.32
CA GLY A 391 21.53 13.88 15.16
C GLY A 391 21.20 14.36 13.75
N TRP A 392 21.56 15.62 13.47
CA TRP A 392 21.29 16.29 12.19
C TRP A 392 22.12 15.70 11.03
N LEU A 393 23.31 15.17 11.30
CA LEU A 393 24.15 14.49 10.29
C LEU A 393 23.45 13.24 9.73
N GLY A 394 22.80 12.45 10.59
CA GLY A 394 22.03 11.28 10.16
C GLY A 394 20.81 11.67 9.33
N GLN A 395 20.16 12.79 9.66
CA GLN A 395 19.06 13.34 8.86
C GLN A 395 19.55 13.81 7.48
N LEU A 396 20.64 14.57 7.42
CA LEU A 396 21.25 15.02 6.17
C LEU A 396 21.66 13.82 5.30
N TYR A 397 22.30 12.82 5.89
CA TYR A 397 22.65 11.56 5.21
C TYR A 397 21.42 10.85 4.64
N THR A 398 20.34 10.77 5.43
CA THR A 398 19.07 10.14 5.00
C THR A 398 18.48 10.87 3.79
N VAL A 399 18.42 12.20 3.83
CA VAL A 399 17.94 13.03 2.72
C VAL A 399 18.82 12.87 1.49
N LEU A 400 20.14 12.88 1.66
CA LEU A 400 21.09 12.72 0.57
C LEU A 400 20.98 11.33 -0.09
N CYS A 401 20.87 10.26 0.69
CA CYS A 401 20.65 8.92 0.14
C CYS A 401 19.36 8.84 -0.68
N MET A 402 18.26 9.43 -0.19
CA MET A 402 17.01 9.50 -0.93
C MET A 402 17.17 10.32 -2.21
N ALA A 403 17.78 11.50 -2.15
CA ALA A 403 17.98 12.37 -3.30
C ALA A 403 18.85 11.70 -4.39
N VAL A 404 19.90 10.97 -4.01
CA VAL A 404 20.78 10.28 -4.96
C VAL A 404 20.10 9.08 -5.62
N THR A 405 19.19 8.40 -4.89
CA THR A 405 18.56 7.17 -5.38
C THR A 405 17.16 7.39 -5.97
N CYS A 406 16.56 8.56 -5.79
CA CYS A 406 15.15 8.81 -6.14
C CYS A 406 14.81 8.57 -7.62
N HIS A 407 15.71 8.84 -8.57
CA HIS A 407 15.46 8.56 -9.99
C HIS A 407 15.15 7.08 -10.25
N LEU A 408 15.83 6.16 -9.55
CA LEU A 408 15.56 4.72 -9.68
C LEU A 408 14.12 4.35 -9.27
N PHE A 409 13.54 5.12 -8.34
CA PHE A 409 12.16 4.94 -7.90
C PHE A 409 11.16 5.64 -8.83
N VAL A 410 11.45 6.86 -9.25
CA VAL A 410 10.51 7.76 -9.95
C VAL A 410 10.44 7.49 -11.44
N VAL A 411 11.58 7.29 -12.10
CA VAL A 411 11.64 7.10 -13.56
C VAL A 411 10.72 5.98 -14.04
N PRO A 412 10.67 4.80 -13.40
CA PRO A 412 9.74 3.74 -13.78
C PRO A 412 8.28 4.19 -13.75
N TYR A 413 7.85 4.90 -12.71
CA TYR A 413 6.46 5.39 -12.61
C TYR A 413 6.12 6.38 -13.71
N VAL A 414 7.04 7.28 -14.06
CA VAL A 414 6.80 8.25 -15.13
C VAL A 414 6.78 7.54 -16.50
N LEU A 415 7.69 6.58 -16.74
CA LEU A 415 7.72 5.76 -17.96
C LEU A 415 6.45 4.94 -18.15
N THR A 416 5.89 4.40 -17.06
CA THR A 416 4.67 3.60 -17.09
C THR A 416 3.40 4.44 -17.12
N GLY A 417 3.51 5.78 -17.17
CA GLY A 417 2.37 6.68 -17.28
C GLY A 417 1.60 6.90 -15.98
N TYR A 418 2.23 6.69 -14.81
CA TYR A 418 1.56 6.86 -13.51
C TYR A 418 0.96 8.25 -13.31
N LEU A 419 1.64 9.31 -13.79
CA LEU A 419 1.16 10.69 -13.67
C LEU A 419 -0.07 10.98 -14.55
N TYR A 420 -0.33 10.18 -15.59
CA TYR A 420 -1.46 10.35 -16.50
C TYR A 420 -2.68 9.50 -16.11
N MET A 421 -2.64 8.89 -14.93
CA MET A 421 -3.76 8.11 -14.41
C MET A 421 -4.90 9.05 -13.99
N GLU A 422 -6.11 8.73 -14.43
CA GLU A 422 -7.37 9.35 -13.99
C GLU A 422 -7.48 9.41 -12.45
N ARG A 423 -7.76 10.60 -11.91
CA ARG A 423 -7.77 10.87 -10.46
C ARG A 423 -8.82 11.91 -10.11
N PHE A 424 -9.37 11.78 -8.91
CA PHE A 424 -10.22 12.83 -8.35
C PHE A 424 -9.40 14.10 -8.08
N SER A 425 -9.94 15.26 -8.43
CA SER A 425 -9.29 16.55 -8.15
C SER A 425 -10.27 17.66 -7.73
N PHE A 426 -10.01 18.30 -6.57
CA PHE A 426 -10.80 19.45 -6.10
C PHE A 426 -10.47 20.73 -6.87
N TYR A 427 -9.24 20.92 -7.32
CA TYR A 427 -8.90 22.14 -8.08
C TYR A 427 -9.71 22.22 -9.38
N ARG A 428 -10.00 21.08 -10.04
CA ARG A 428 -10.83 21.04 -11.26
C ARG A 428 -12.26 21.49 -10.99
N ILE A 429 -12.83 21.12 -9.84
CA ILE A 429 -14.12 21.62 -9.37
C ILE A 429 -14.08 23.14 -9.21
N ALA A 430 -13.01 23.67 -8.60
CA ALA A 430 -12.83 25.11 -8.44
C ALA A 430 -12.66 25.83 -9.78
N VAL A 431 -11.94 25.24 -10.75
CA VAL A 431 -11.80 25.78 -12.11
C VAL A 431 -13.14 25.77 -12.84
N ASN A 432 -13.90 24.67 -12.79
CA ASN A 432 -15.25 24.60 -13.36
C ASN A 432 -16.18 25.65 -12.75
N TYR A 433 -16.10 25.83 -11.43
CA TYR A 433 -16.86 26.87 -10.73
C TYR A 433 -16.49 28.27 -11.22
N LEU A 434 -15.20 28.58 -11.31
CA LEU A 434 -14.70 29.88 -11.79
C LEU A 434 -15.03 30.13 -13.27
N GLN A 435 -15.08 29.09 -14.09
CA GLN A 435 -15.44 29.17 -15.51
C GLN A 435 -16.96 29.24 -15.73
N GLY A 436 -17.77 29.16 -14.67
CA GLY A 436 -19.23 29.17 -14.77
C GLY A 436 -19.80 27.91 -15.43
N ASN A 437 -19.08 26.79 -15.38
CA ASN A 437 -19.57 25.53 -15.91
C ASN A 437 -20.81 25.07 -15.13
N PRO A 438 -21.93 24.74 -15.80
CA PRO A 438 -23.17 24.35 -15.14
C PRO A 438 -23.07 22.98 -14.45
N ASP A 439 -22.14 22.14 -14.88
CA ASP A 439 -21.80 20.88 -14.23
C ASP A 439 -20.39 20.96 -13.65
N LEU A 440 -20.33 21.19 -12.33
CA LEU A 440 -19.08 21.30 -11.58
C LEU A 440 -18.29 19.99 -11.55
N LEU A 441 -18.95 18.85 -11.84
CA LEU A 441 -18.36 17.53 -11.76
C LEU A 441 -17.71 17.07 -13.06
N VAL A 442 -17.84 17.84 -14.15
CA VAL A 442 -17.21 17.54 -15.44
C VAL A 442 -15.69 17.49 -15.29
N GLY A 443 -15.08 16.39 -15.75
CA GLY A 443 -13.62 16.24 -15.70
C GLY A 443 -13.05 16.08 -14.30
N ILE A 444 -13.86 15.76 -13.28
CA ILE A 444 -13.35 15.47 -11.92
C ILE A 444 -12.38 14.30 -11.89
N PHE A 445 -12.55 13.34 -12.81
CA PHE A 445 -11.74 12.13 -12.91
C PHE A 445 -10.78 12.13 -14.12
N GLU A 446 -10.71 13.22 -14.88
CA GLU A 446 -9.72 13.41 -15.97
C GLU A 446 -8.40 13.95 -15.44
#